data_AF-A0A516NIE7-F1
#
_entry.id   AF-A0A516NIE7-F1
#
_cell.length_a   1.000
_cell.length_b   1.000
_cell.length_c   1.000
_cell.angle_alpha   90.00
_cell.angle_beta   90.00
_cell.angle_gamma   90.00
#
_symmetry.space_group_name_H-M   'P 1'
#
loop_
_entity.id
_entity.type
_entity.pdbx_description
1 polymer ?
#
loop_
_entity_poly.entity_id
_entity_poly.type
_entity_poly.pdbx_seq_one_letter_code
_entity_poly.pdbx_strand_id
1 'polypeptide(L)'
;MPTAPTPGTAPVGKEALVGALAAVAAAPVAAAIVAVLYRFPIPLTGYADGFGGAIPAALGSLFYLVLGGAPVLGLLGAVGGVAAARLAGPDIRRARRLTLLLAGTITLFGAIALSSLELFIGAW
;
A
#
# COMPACT_ATOMS: atom_id res chain seq x y z
N MET A 1 23.75 0.86 40.53
CA MET A 1 22.65 0.14 39.84
C MET A 1 22.93 0.20 38.36
N PRO A 2 23.01 -0.93 37.63
CA PRO A 2 23.04 -0.93 36.17
C PRO A 2 21.70 -0.38 35.67
N THR A 3 21.73 0.71 34.92
CA THR A 3 20.52 1.24 34.27
C THR A 3 20.02 0.20 33.28
N ALA A 4 18.77 -0.22 33.42
CA ALA A 4 18.11 -1.08 32.44
C ALA A 4 18.28 -0.46 31.04
N PRO A 5 18.52 -1.27 29.98
CA PRO A 5 18.63 -0.75 28.63
C PRO A 5 17.36 0.04 28.29
N THR A 6 17.52 1.32 27.96
CA THR A 6 16.43 2.16 27.46
C THR A 6 15.80 1.46 26.27
N PRO A 7 14.49 1.15 26.31
CA PRO A 7 13.79 0.59 25.17
C PRO A 7 14.01 1.51 23.97
N GLY A 8 14.70 1.01 22.94
CA GLY A 8 14.99 1.78 21.75
C GLY A 8 13.69 2.19 21.08
N THR A 9 13.38 3.49 21.07
CA THR A 9 12.26 4.02 20.28
C THR A 9 12.41 3.53 18.85
N ALA A 10 11.38 2.90 18.28
CA ALA A 10 11.42 2.51 16.87
C ALA A 10 11.77 3.76 16.04
N PRO A 11 12.84 3.73 15.23
CA PRO A 11 13.26 4.93 14.53
C PRO A 11 12.17 5.33 13.54
N VAL A 12 11.46 6.41 13.85
CA VAL A 12 10.28 6.89 13.10
C VAL A 12 10.60 7.02 11.60
N GLY A 13 11.80 7.49 11.26
CA GLY A 13 12.26 7.57 9.87
C GLY A 13 12.39 6.21 9.18
N LYS A 14 12.79 5.16 9.90
CA LYS A 14 12.86 3.79 9.35
C LYS A 14 11.47 3.24 9.05
N GLU A 15 10.52 3.43 9.96
CA GLU A 15 9.13 2.99 9.74
C GLU A 15 8.45 3.79 8.63
N ALA A 16 8.74 5.09 8.52
CA ALA A 16 8.28 5.90 7.39
C ALA A 16 8.80 5.33 6.05
N LEU A 17 10.10 5.06 5.94
CA LEU A 17 10.67 4.48 4.73
C LEU A 17 10.08 3.10 4.41
N VAL A 18 9.93 2.24 5.43
CA VAL A 18 9.36 0.91 5.24
C VAL A 18 7.89 0.98 4.84
N GLY A 19 7.10 1.88 5.43
CA GLY A 19 5.71 2.09 5.06
C GLY A 19 5.59 2.56 3.61
N ALA A 20 6.44 3.50 3.18
CA ALA A 20 6.48 3.97 1.80
C ALA A 20 6.77 2.84 0.81
N LEU A 21 7.85 2.09 1.05
CA LEU A 21 8.26 1.00 0.17
C LEU A 21 7.25 -0.15 0.17
N ALA A 22 6.72 -0.51 1.34
CA ALA A 22 5.72 -1.56 1.47
C ALA A 22 4.42 -1.20 0.74
N ALA A 23 3.97 0.05 0.82
CA ALA A 23 2.75 0.49 0.14
C ALA A 23 2.90 0.39 -1.40
N VAL A 24 4.02 0.86 -1.94
CA VAL A 24 4.31 0.76 -3.38
C VAL A 24 4.47 -0.69 -3.82
N ALA A 25 5.25 -1.49 -3.08
CA ALA A 25 5.50 -2.89 -3.41
C ALA A 25 4.25 -3.77 -3.30
N ALA A 26 3.30 -3.42 -2.43
CA ALA A 26 2.05 -4.15 -2.28
C ALA A 26 1.03 -3.87 -3.39
N ALA A 27 1.24 -2.85 -4.24
CA ALA A 27 0.23 -2.42 -5.22
C ALA A 27 -0.15 -3.51 -6.24
N PRO A 28 0.78 -4.30 -6.80
CA PRO A 28 0.42 -5.41 -7.69
C PRO A 28 -0.45 -6.47 -7.00
N VAL A 29 -0.16 -6.76 -5.73
CA VAL A 29 -0.94 -7.73 -4.94
C VAL A 29 -2.34 -7.18 -4.66
N ALA A 30 -2.46 -5.91 -4.27
CA ALA A 30 -3.74 -5.27 -4.05
C ALA A 30 -4.60 -5.22 -5.33
N ALA A 31 -4.00 -4.89 -6.47
CA ALA A 31 -4.68 -4.89 -7.77
C ALA A 31 -5.19 -6.30 -8.14
N ALA A 32 -4.37 -7.34 -7.93
CA ALA A 32 -4.78 -8.71 -8.13
C ALA A 32 -5.97 -9.10 -7.23
N ILE A 33 -5.93 -8.74 -5.95
CA ILE A 33 -7.04 -8.99 -5.02
C ILE A 33 -8.32 -8.30 -5.49
N VAL A 34 -8.23 -7.03 -5.88
CA VAL A 34 -9.40 -6.26 -6.36
C VAL A 34 -9.95 -6.82 -7.66
N ALA A 35 -9.09 -7.28 -8.58
CA ALA A 35 -9.54 -7.95 -9.81
C ALA A 35 -10.28 -9.26 -9.51
N VAL A 36 -9.75 -10.08 -8.59
CA VAL A 36 -10.41 -11.34 -8.20
C VAL A 36 -11.78 -11.10 -7.59
N LEU A 37 -11.93 -10.06 -6.77
CA LEU A 37 -13.16 -9.79 -6.03
C LEU A 37 -14.17 -8.90 -6.76
N TYR A 38 -13.72 -8.09 -7.72
CA TYR A 38 -14.57 -7.12 -8.42
C TYR A 38 -14.12 -6.95 -9.87
N ARG A 39 -13.25 -5.97 -10.12
CA ARG A 39 -12.59 -5.69 -11.40
C ARG A 39 -11.49 -4.67 -11.20
N PHE A 40 -10.47 -4.70 -12.04
CA PHE A 40 -9.38 -3.73 -12.02
C PHE A 40 -9.11 -3.20 -13.44
N PRO A 41 -8.96 -1.87 -13.62
CA PRO A 41 -8.77 -1.29 -14.95
C PRO A 41 -7.36 -1.62 -15.45
N ILE A 42 -7.27 -2.21 -16.64
CA ILE A 42 -6.02 -2.42 -17.35
C ILE A 42 -5.88 -1.32 -18.41
N PRO A 43 -4.75 -0.60 -18.41
CA PRO A 43 -4.49 0.43 -19.42
C PRO A 43 -4.67 -0.13 -20.84
N LEU A 44 -5.44 0.57 -21.66
CA LEU A 44 -5.64 0.30 -23.09
C LEU A 44 -6.39 -1.00 -23.43
N THR A 45 -6.86 -1.77 -22.45
CA THR A 45 -7.54 -3.06 -22.70
C THR A 45 -8.86 -3.26 -21.94
N GLY A 46 -9.31 -2.28 -21.15
CA GLY A 46 -10.56 -2.36 -20.39
C GLY A 46 -10.35 -2.86 -18.97
N TYR A 47 -11.20 -3.77 -18.48
CA TYR A 47 -11.15 -4.28 -17.10
C TYR A 47 -10.77 -5.76 -17.06
N ALA A 48 -10.01 -6.15 -16.04
CA ALA A 48 -9.80 -7.55 -15.67
C ALA A 48 -10.57 -7.90 -14.41
N ASP A 49 -11.19 -9.08 -14.42
CA ASP A 49 -12.00 -9.62 -13.34
C ASP A 49 -11.75 -11.12 -13.12
N GLY A 50 -12.09 -11.59 -11.92
CA GLY A 50 -11.94 -12.98 -11.51
C GLY A 50 -10.49 -13.47 -11.40
N PHE A 51 -10.33 -14.78 -11.17
CA PHE A 51 -9.00 -15.40 -10.99
C PHE A 51 -8.09 -15.26 -12.21
N GLY A 52 -8.65 -15.30 -13.42
CA GLY A 52 -7.90 -15.09 -14.67
C GLY A 52 -7.38 -13.66 -14.83
N GLY A 53 -8.06 -12.68 -14.24
CA GLY A 53 -7.69 -11.26 -14.26
C GLY A 53 -6.60 -10.87 -13.26
N ALA A 54 -6.23 -11.75 -12.32
CA ALA A 54 -5.31 -11.42 -11.23
C ALA A 54 -3.91 -10.99 -11.71
N ILE A 55 -3.28 -11.77 -12.59
CA ILE A 55 -1.95 -11.45 -13.13
C ILE A 55 -2.01 -10.22 -14.05
N PRO A 56 -2.94 -10.13 -15.02
CA PRO A 56 -3.13 -8.91 -15.80
C PRO A 56 -3.30 -7.64 -14.95
N ALA A 57 -4.09 -7.69 -13.88
CA ALA A 57 -4.29 -6.57 -12.97
C ALA A 57 -3.02 -6.21 -12.19
N ALA A 58 -2.28 -7.21 -11.69
CA ALA A 58 -1.00 -6.99 -11.01
C ALA A 58 0.00 -6.26 -11.92
N LEU A 59 0.14 -6.69 -13.18
CA LEU A 59 1.01 -6.03 -14.16
C LEU A 59 0.48 -4.66 -14.59
N GLY A 60 -0.84 -4.54 -14.80
CA GLY A 60 -1.49 -3.28 -15.11
C GLY A 60 -1.32 -2.22 -14.02
N SER A 61 -1.27 -2.64 -12.75
CA SER A 61 -1.01 -1.74 -11.61
C SER A 61 0.32 -0.98 -11.73
N LEU A 62 1.33 -1.59 -12.38
CA LEU A 62 2.65 -0.97 -12.56
C LEU A 62 2.56 0.29 -13.43
N PHE A 63 1.67 0.30 -14.42
CA PHE A 63 1.42 1.48 -15.24
C PHE A 63 0.94 2.66 -14.37
N TYR A 64 -0.01 2.41 -13.47
CA TYR A 64 -0.52 3.45 -12.58
C TYR A 64 0.49 3.87 -11.51
N LEU A 65 1.35 2.97 -11.05
CA LEU A 65 2.48 3.34 -10.20
C LEU A 65 3.39 4.35 -10.91
N VAL A 66 3.74 4.09 -12.18
CA VAL A 66 4.56 5.00 -12.99
C VAL A 66 3.84 6.32 -13.28
N LEU A 67 2.53 6.29 -13.54
CA LEU A 67 1.72 7.48 -13.83
C LEU A 67 1.56 8.44 -12.64
N GLY A 68 1.96 8.02 -11.43
CA GLY A 68 1.91 8.85 -10.22
C GLY A 68 1.45 8.11 -8.97
N GLY A 69 1.01 6.85 -9.09
CA GLY A 69 0.63 6.02 -7.96
C GLY A 69 1.79 5.78 -6.99
N ALA A 70 3.02 5.66 -7.47
CA ALA A 70 4.19 5.43 -6.63
C ALA A 70 4.46 6.57 -5.63
N PRO A 71 4.56 7.86 -6.03
CA PRO A 71 4.71 8.94 -5.06
C PRO A 71 3.50 9.08 -4.12
N VAL A 72 2.27 8.88 -4.62
CA VAL A 72 1.06 8.96 -3.78
C VAL A 72 1.04 7.87 -2.70
N LEU A 73 1.20 6.60 -3.09
CA LEU A 73 1.25 5.48 -2.15
C LEU A 73 2.48 5.55 -1.24
N GLY A 74 3.62 5.99 -1.77
CA GLY A 74 4.83 6.19 -0.99
C GLY A 74 4.65 7.23 0.12
N LEU A 75 4.04 8.38 -0.19
CA LEU A 75 3.75 9.41 0.80
C LEU A 75 2.74 8.94 1.84
N LEU A 76 1.63 8.34 1.43
CA LEU A 76 0.62 7.81 2.35
C LEU A 76 1.19 6.68 3.22
N GLY A 77 1.95 5.77 2.62
CA GLY A 77 2.66 4.70 3.32
C GLY A 77 3.67 5.24 4.34
N ALA A 78 4.40 6.30 4.00
CA ALA A 78 5.31 6.97 4.93
C ALA A 78 4.55 7.55 6.13
N VAL A 79 3.43 8.23 5.89
CA VAL A 79 2.55 8.75 6.95
C VAL A 79 2.02 7.60 7.82
N GLY A 80 1.61 6.50 7.21
CA GLY A 80 1.20 5.28 7.91
C GLY A 80 2.31 4.70 8.79
N GLY A 81 3.55 4.65 8.29
CA GLY A 81 4.72 4.22 9.05
C GLY A 81 5.06 5.12 10.24
N VAL A 82 4.95 6.45 10.06
CA VAL A 82 5.10 7.40 11.18
C VAL A 82 4.01 7.19 12.23
N ALA A 83 2.75 7.03 11.81
CA ALA A 83 1.63 6.78 12.71
C ALA A 83 1.80 5.45 13.47
N ALA A 84 2.20 4.38 12.78
CA ALA A 84 2.49 3.08 13.36
C ALA A 84 3.60 3.14 14.41
N ALA A 85 4.71 3.83 14.12
CA ALA A 85 5.82 4.00 15.04
C ALA A 85 5.38 4.74 16.33
N ARG A 86 4.56 5.79 16.18
CA ARG A 86 4.02 6.54 17.33
C ARG A 86 3.05 5.71 18.17
N LEU A 87 2.19 4.91 17.52
CA LEU A 87 1.19 4.09 18.20
C LEU A 87 1.80 2.87 18.91
N ALA A 88 2.89 2.31 18.37
CA ALA A 88 3.57 1.16 18.95
C ALA A 88 4.47 1.51 20.15
N GLY A 89 4.88 2.77 20.30
CA GLY A 89 5.80 3.20 21.34
C GLY A 89 7.17 2.52 21.20
N PRO A 90 7.76 1.98 22.28
CA PRO A 90 9.09 1.36 22.24
C PRO A 90 9.14 -0.04 21.60
N ASP A 91 8.00 -0.65 21.28
CA ASP A 91 7.96 -2.00 20.70
C ASP A 91 8.18 -1.97 19.18
N ILE A 92 9.41 -2.29 18.77
CA ILE A 92 9.85 -2.30 17.36
C ILE A 92 9.08 -3.36 16.54
N ARG A 93 8.76 -4.52 17.12
CA ARG A 93 8.05 -5.59 16.38
C ARG A 93 6.61 -5.17 16.12
N ARG A 94 5.97 -4.56 17.12
CA ARG A 94 4.63 -3.99 16.98
C ARG A 94 4.62 -2.85 15.97
N ALA A 95 5.61 -1.95 16.01
CA ALA A 95 5.74 -0.86 15.05
C ALA A 95 5.80 -1.40 13.61
N ARG A 96 6.69 -2.37 13.35
CA ARG A 96 6.83 -2.98 12.02
C ARG A 96 5.53 -3.64 11.55
N ARG A 97 4.84 -4.40 12.40
CA ARG A 97 3.56 -5.05 12.04
C ARG A 97 2.50 -4.02 11.69
N LEU A 98 2.35 -2.97 12.49
CA LEU A 98 1.39 -1.89 12.22
C LEU A 98 1.74 -1.14 10.92
N THR A 99 3.01 -0.86 10.67
CA THR A 99 3.47 -0.24 9.43
C THR A 99 3.04 -1.05 8.21
N LEU A 100 3.28 -2.37 8.23
CA LEU A 100 2.93 -3.26 7.11
C LEU A 100 1.41 -3.38 6.93
N LEU A 101 0.66 -3.46 8.04
CA LEU A 101 -0.81 -3.49 8.00
C LEU A 101 -1.36 -2.20 7.38
N LEU A 102 -0.93 -1.04 7.88
CA LEU A 102 -1.38 0.25 7.34
C LEU A 102 -0.98 0.43 5.88
N ALA A 103 0.25 0.06 5.50
CA ALA A 103 0.67 0.09 4.10
C ALA A 103 -0.22 -0.79 3.21
N GLY A 104 -0.49 -2.03 3.63
CA GLY A 104 -1.39 -2.93 2.92
C GLY A 104 -2.81 -2.36 2.79
N THR A 105 -3.35 -1.79 3.87
CA THR A 105 -4.67 -1.16 3.88
C THR A 105 -4.73 0.06 2.95
N ILE A 106 -3.75 0.97 3.03
CA ILE A 106 -3.64 2.15 2.15
C ILE A 106 -3.63 1.72 0.68
N THR A 107 -2.79 0.74 0.36
CA THR A 107 -2.64 0.27 -1.02
C THR A 107 -3.89 -0.45 -1.52
N LEU A 108 -4.56 -1.22 -0.67
CA LEU A 108 -5.83 -1.86 -1.02
C LEU A 108 -6.92 -0.81 -1.32
N PHE A 109 -7.05 0.22 -0.47
CA PHE A 109 -7.97 1.33 -0.74
C PHE A 109 -7.58 2.12 -1.99
N GLY A 110 -6.28 2.30 -2.25
CA GLY A 110 -5.79 2.90 -3.49
C GLY A 110 -6.23 2.11 -4.72
N ALA A 111 -6.11 0.78 -4.70
CA ALA A 111 -6.57 -0.08 -5.78
C ALA A 111 -8.09 -0.03 -5.96
N ILE A 112 -8.87 -0.05 -4.88
CA ILE A 112 -10.34 0.07 -4.93
C ILE A 112 -10.77 1.42 -5.51
N ALA A 113 -10.12 2.51 -5.08
CA ALA A 113 -10.38 3.85 -5.60
C ALA A 113 -10.14 3.91 -7.11
N LEU A 114 -9.06 3.31 -7.59
CA LEU A 114 -8.74 3.22 -9.02
C LEU A 114 -9.78 2.42 -9.79
N SER A 115 -10.21 1.28 -9.24
CA SER A 115 -11.27 0.46 -9.82
C SER A 115 -12.63 1.15 -9.89
N SER A 116 -12.83 2.17 -9.06
CA SER A 116 -14.08 2.94 -9.00
C SER A 116 -14.01 4.25 -9.79
N LEU A 117 -12.85 4.58 -10.39
CA LEU A 117 -12.63 5.91 -10.97
C LEU A 117 -13.55 6.23 -12.16
N GLU A 118 -13.97 5.20 -12.92
CA GLU A 118 -14.92 5.37 -14.03
C GLU A 118 -16.25 6.00 -13.61
N LEU A 119 -16.65 5.82 -12.34
CA LEU A 119 -17.87 6.42 -11.79
C LEU A 119 -17.78 7.95 -11.70
N PHE A 120 -16.57 8.51 -11.74
CA PHE A 120 -16.32 9.94 -11.59
C PHE A 120 -15.86 10.59 -12.89
N ILE A 121 -15.08 9.89 -13.72
CA ILE A 121 -14.46 10.49 -14.92
C ILE A 121 -14.93 9.90 -16.26
N GLY A 122 -15.82 8.89 -16.24
CA GLY A 122 -16.28 8.19 -17.44
C GLY A 122 -15.48 6.92 -17.73
N ALA A 123 -15.96 6.14 -18.71
CA ALA A 123 -15.35 4.87 -19.08
C ALA A 123 -13.92 5.05 -19.63
N TRP A 124 -13.06 4.08 -19.33
CA TRP A 124 -11.68 3.99 -19.82
C TRP A 124 -11.58 3.23 -21.13
#